data_AF-A0A135IBU1-F1
#
_entry.id   AF-A0A135IBU1-F1
#
_cell.length_a   1.000
_cell.length_b   1.000
_cell.length_c   1.000
_cell.angle_alpha   90.00
_cell.angle_beta   90.00
_cell.angle_gamma   90.00
#
_symmetry.space_group_name_H-M   'P 1'
#
loop_
_entity.id
_entity.type
_entity.pdbx_description
1 polymer ?
#
loop_
_entity_poly.entity_id
_entity_poly.type
_entity_poly.pdbx_seq_one_letter_code
_entity_poly.pdbx_strand_id
1 'polypeptide(L)' 'MNRKKKIISTLKKKEKKKNAKLNPSNKPRYISKAERAKMAEQENVDVQETVSTDVEVSQQDDAAQQ' A
#
# COMPACT_ATOMS: atom_id res chain seq x y z
N MET A 1 41.29 -11.36 5.54
CA MET A 1 40.39 -10.19 5.62
C MET A 1 41.14 -9.04 6.26
N ASN A 2 41.67 -8.12 5.47
CA ASN A 2 42.37 -6.96 6.05
C ASN A 2 41.34 -6.00 6.63
N ARG A 3 41.71 -5.27 7.68
CA ARG A 3 40.84 -4.32 8.39
C ARG A 3 40.07 -3.40 7.44
N LYS A 4 40.76 -2.89 6.40
CA LYS A 4 40.18 -2.09 5.30
C LYS A 4 39.01 -2.80 4.59
N LYS A 5 39.21 -4.05 4.16
CA LYS A 5 38.16 -4.85 3.49
C LYS A 5 36.96 -5.11 4.40
N LYS A 6 37.20 -5.36 5.70
CA LYS A 6 36.13 -5.57 6.68
C LYS A 6 35.27 -4.32 6.87
N ILE A 7 35.89 -3.16 7.05
CA ILE A 7 35.19 -1.88 7.19
C ILE A 7 34.33 -1.60 5.96
N ILE A 8 34.90 -1.71 4.75
CA ILE A 8 34.16 -1.50 3.49
C ILE A 8 32.96 -2.43 3.37
N SER A 9 33.14 -3.72 3.68
CA SER A 9 32.04 -4.69 3.63
C SER A 9 30.92 -4.35 4.62
N THR A 10 31.26 -3.82 5.80
CA THR A 10 30.30 -3.48 6.85
C THR A 10 29.50 -2.23 6.45
N LEU A 11 30.17 -1.22 5.90
CA LEU A 11 29.52 0.00 5.41
C LEU A 11 28.55 -0.30 4.27
N LYS A 12 28.97 -1.07 3.26
CA LYS A 12 28.11 -1.51 2.15
C LYS A 12 26.88 -2.28 2.63
N LYS A 13 27.02 -3.15 3.64
CA LYS A 13 25.88 -3.88 4.22
C LYS A 13 24.89 -2.93 4.90
N LYS A 14 25.36 -1.92 5.64
CA LYS A 14 24.50 -0.93 6.29
C LYS A 14 23.76 -0.06 5.28
N GLU A 15 24.45 0.40 4.25
CA GLU A 15 23.87 1.19 3.15
C GLU A 15 22.78 0.40 2.42
N LYS A 16 23.05 -0.85 2.04
CA LYS A 16 22.04 -1.73 1.42
C LYS A 16 20.81 -1.94 2.29
N LYS A 17 20.98 -2.11 3.61
CA LYS A 17 19.85 -2.23 4.55
C LYS A 17 19.02 -0.96 4.65
N LYS A 18 19.64 0.24 4.57
CA LYS A 18 18.93 1.52 4.55
C LYS A 18 18.15 1.68 3.24
N ASN A 19 18.79 1.43 2.10
CA ASN A 19 18.19 1.61 0.77
C ASN A 19 17.06 0.59 0.50
N ALA A 20 17.15 -0.62 1.05
CA ALA A 20 16.08 -1.62 0.94
C ALA A 20 14.77 -1.16 1.60
N LYS A 21 14.82 -0.28 2.61
CA LYS A 21 13.62 0.28 3.23
C LYS A 21 12.98 1.41 2.40
N LEU A 22 13.79 2.11 1.59
CA LEU A 22 13.35 3.25 0.78
C LEU A 22 12.78 2.83 -0.58
N ASN A 23 13.11 1.62 -1.06
CA ASN A 23 12.65 1.10 -2.33
C ASN A 23 11.60 -0.02 -2.13
N PRO A 24 10.34 0.30 -1.78
CA PRO A 24 9.27 -0.67 -1.90
C PRO A 24 9.13 -1.04 -3.38
N SER A 25 9.10 -2.33 -3.70
CA SER A 25 8.81 -2.78 -5.06
C SER A 25 7.39 -2.35 -5.41
N ASN A 26 7.23 -1.56 -6.47
CA ASN A 26 5.94 -1.05 -6.94
C ASN A 26 5.06 -2.14 -7.60
N LYS A 27 5.29 -3.41 -7.26
CA LYS A 27 4.59 -4.57 -7.82
C LYS A 27 3.75 -5.17 -6.70
N PRO A 28 2.44 -5.39 -6.91
CA PRO A 28 1.62 -6.05 -5.92
C PRO A 28 2.19 -7.45 -5.65
N ARG A 29 2.22 -7.83 -4.37
CA ARG A 29 2.68 -9.17 -3.99
C ARG A 29 1.77 -10.20 -4.65
N TYR A 30 2.35 -11.21 -5.29
CA TYR A 30 1.54 -12.30 -5.85
C TYR A 30 0.84 -13.02 -4.69
N ILE A 31 -0.48 -13.01 -4.74
CA ILE A 31 -1.38 -13.71 -3.83
C ILE A 31 -2.09 -14.81 -4.63
N SER A 32 -2.46 -15.88 -3.95
CA SER A 32 -3.14 -17.00 -4.60
C SER A 32 -4.50 -16.58 -5.19
N LYS A 33 -5.05 -17.37 -6.11
CA LYS A 33 -6.38 -17.09 -6.70
C LYS A 33 -7.48 -16.98 -5.64
N ALA A 34 -7.41 -17.81 -4.59
CA ALA A 34 -8.35 -17.78 -3.48
C ALA A 34 -8.22 -16.50 -2.64
N GLU A 35 -7.00 -16.07 -2.35
CA GLU A 35 -6.76 -14.82 -1.60
C GLU A 35 -7.16 -13.58 -2.41
N ARG A 36 -6.98 -13.60 -3.74
CA ARG A 36 -7.42 -12.51 -4.62
C ARG A 36 -8.95 -12.41 -4.70
N ALA A 37 -9.65 -13.54 -4.74
CA ALA A 37 -11.12 -13.54 -4.69
C ALA A 37 -11.62 -12.97 -3.35
N LYS A 38 -11.02 -13.40 -2.23
CA LYS A 38 -11.36 -12.91 -0.89
C LYS A 38 -11.10 -11.40 -0.73
N MET A 39 -9.98 -10.89 -1.26
CA MET A 39 -9.70 -9.44 -1.23
C MET A 39 -10.61 -8.65 -2.17
N ALA A 40 -10.97 -9.18 -3.34
CA ALA A 40 -11.88 -8.50 -4.26
C ALA A 40 -13.32 -8.41 -3.71
N GLU A 41 -13.78 -9.44 -2.98
CA GLU A 41 -15.06 -9.40 -2.26
C GLU A 41 -15.03 -8.35 -1.14
N GLN A 42 -13.94 -8.26 -0.38
CA GLN A 42 -13.78 -7.25 0.67
C GLN A 42 -13.67 -5.82 0.11
N GLU A 43 -12.91 -5.62 -0.95
CA GLU A 43 -12.74 -4.32 -1.61
C GLU A 43 -14.05 -3.82 -2.26
N ASN A 44 -14.90 -4.72 -2.75
CA ASN A 44 -16.25 -4.33 -3.22
C ASN A 44 -17.16 -3.85 -2.08
N VAL A 45 -17.02 -4.40 -0.87
CA VAL A 45 -17.80 -3.96 0.30
C VAL A 45 -17.34 -2.57 0.76
N ASP A 46 -16.03 -2.34 0.85
CA ASP A 46 -15.47 -1.03 1.26
C ASP A 46 -15.75 0.07 0.20
N VAL A 47 -15.72 -0.27 -1.10
CA VAL A 47 -16.08 0.69 -2.17
C VAL A 47 -17.59 0.95 -2.21
N GLN A 48 -18.45 -0.04 -1.92
CA GLN A 48 -19.90 0.21 -1.82
C GLN A 48 -20.26 1.07 -0.60
N GLU A 49 -19.58 0.89 0.54
CA GLU A 49 -19.82 1.70 1.74
C GLU A 49 -19.39 3.16 1.53
N THR A 50 -18.23 3.40 0.91
CA THR A 50 -17.73 4.75 0.60
C THR A 50 -18.54 5.48 -0.48
N VAL A 51 -19.00 4.78 -1.52
CA VAL A 51 -19.87 5.39 -2.57
C VAL A 51 -21.27 5.68 -2.03
N SER A 52 -21.78 4.87 -1.10
CA SER A 52 -23.08 5.14 -0.47
C SER A 52 -23.04 6.37 0.43
N THR A 53 -21.92 6.62 1.12
CA THR A 53 -21.76 7.82 1.96
C THR A 53 -21.58 9.12 1.15
N ASP A 54 -20.89 9.09 0.00
CA ASP A 54 -20.71 10.29 -0.84
C ASP A 54 -21.99 10.72 -1.58
N VAL A 55 -22.85 9.75 -1.93
CA VAL A 55 -24.13 10.01 -2.62
C VAL A 55 -25.20 10.57 -1.67
N GLU A 56 -25.16 10.24 -0.38
CA GLU A 56 -26.09 10.79 0.61
C GLU A 56 -25.74 12.23 1.05
N VAL A 57 -24.45 12.57 1.15
CA VAL A 57 -24.02 13.94 1.52
C VAL A 57 -24.34 14.94 0.40
N SER A 58 -24.17 14.54 -0.86
CA SER A 58 -24.43 15.42 -2.01
C SER A 58 -25.93 15.70 -2.26
N GLN A 59 -26.84 14.82 -1.81
CA GLN A 59 -28.28 15.05 -1.95
C GLN A 59 -28.87 15.97 -0.87
N GLN A 60 -28.18 16.12 0.27
CA GLN A 60 -28.64 17.00 1.35
C GLN A 60 -28.36 18.48 1.08
N ASP A 61 -27.29 18.80 0.33
CA ASP A 61 -26.92 20.18 -0.01
C ASP A 61 -27.82 20.80 -1.11
N ASP A 62 -28.35 19.97 -2.02
CA ASP A 62 -29.29 20.41 -3.06
C ASP A 62 -30.74 20.59 -2.53
N ALA A 63 -31.14 19.81 -1.53
CA ALA A 63 -32.48 19.87 -0.94
C ALA A 63 -32.70 21.10 -0.02
N ALA A 64 -31.63 21.77 0.41
CA ALA A 64 -31.70 22.93 1.30
C ALA A 64 -31.80 24.29 0.57
N GLN A 65 -31.78 24.31 -0.77
CA GLN A 65 -31.75 25.54 -1.59
C GLN A 65 -33.06 25.85 -2.36
N GLN A 66 -34.17 25.14 -2.11
CA GLN A 66 -35.51 25.50 -2.63
C GLN A 66 -36.45 26.01 -1.55
#